data_AF-A0A932MCQ0-F1
#
_entry.id   AF-A0A932MCQ0-F1
#
_cell.length_a   1.000
_cell.length_b   1.000
_cell.length_c   1.000
_cell.angle_alpha   90.00
_cell.angle_beta   90.00
_cell.angle_gamma   90.00
#
_symmetry.space_group_name_H-M   'P 1'
#
loop_
_entity.id
_entity.type
_entity.pdbx_description
1 polymer ?
#
loop_
_entity_poly.entity_id
_entity_poly.type
_entity_poly.pdbx_seq_one_letter_code
_entity_poly.pdbx_strand_id
1 'polypeptide(L)'
;MDFDLDGGVPELETGAVLALLHAKGESLQELLGFHDALRERCFRVRPPAAAARPVVLATRRGTRDQPNLTPLLALLLARFGVPVLIHGTLAGEAPLTCRS
;
A
#
# COMPACT_ATOMS: atom_id res chain seq x y z
N MET A 1 -30.38 2.12 -16.09
CA MET A 1 -29.94 1.45 -14.84
C MET A 1 -28.45 1.67 -14.84
N ASP A 2 -28.02 2.77 -14.24
CA ASP A 2 -26.67 3.30 -14.37
C ASP A 2 -26.16 3.50 -12.94
N PHE A 3 -25.56 2.44 -12.38
CA PHE A 3 -24.97 2.45 -11.05
C PHE A 3 -23.49 2.81 -11.21
N ASP A 4 -23.26 4.11 -11.14
CA ASP A 4 -22.01 4.82 -11.32
C ASP A 4 -21.00 4.48 -10.23
N LEU A 5 -19.94 3.75 -10.60
CA LEU A 5 -18.80 3.43 -9.73
C LEU A 5 -17.73 4.54 -9.71
N ASP A 6 -18.10 5.78 -10.06
CA ASP A 6 -17.25 6.97 -9.94
C ASP A 6 -17.66 7.90 -8.76
N GLY A 7 -18.63 7.50 -7.95
CA GLY A 7 -19.06 8.25 -6.76
C GLY A 7 -20.42 7.87 -6.17
N GLY A 8 -21.04 6.78 -6.62
CA GLY A 8 -22.45 6.46 -6.36
C GLY A 8 -22.78 5.82 -5.01
N VAL A 9 -21.81 5.52 -4.14
CA VAL A 9 -22.08 4.91 -2.83
C VAL A 9 -21.94 5.97 -1.72
N PRO A 10 -23.03 6.28 -0.97
CA PRO A 10 -22.97 7.20 0.16
C PRO A 10 -21.86 6.82 1.15
N GLU A 11 -21.23 7.83 1.76
CA GLU A 11 -20.10 7.64 2.69
C GLU A 11 -20.45 6.72 3.87
N LEU A 12 -21.71 6.79 4.33
CA LEU A 12 -22.24 5.93 5.39
C LEU A 12 -22.31 4.45 4.98
N GLU A 13 -22.75 4.17 3.75
CA GLU A 13 -22.83 2.81 3.22
C GLU A 13 -21.44 2.24 2.98
N THR A 14 -20.52 3.06 2.46
CA THR A 14 -19.10 2.70 2.30
C THR A 14 -18.49 2.36 3.66
N GLY A 15 -18.72 3.18 4.70
CA GLY A 15 -18.26 2.92 6.05
C GLY A 15 -18.83 1.63 6.65
N ALA A 16 -20.11 1.37 6.45
CA ALA A 16 -20.77 0.15 6.92
C ALA A 16 -20.23 -1.11 6.24
N VAL A 17 -20.03 -1.08 4.92
CA VAL A 17 -19.43 -2.18 4.15
C VAL A 17 -18.00 -2.45 4.61
N LEU A 18 -17.18 -1.41 4.79
CA LEU A 18 -15.80 -1.55 5.26
C LEU A 18 -15.74 -2.12 6.69
N ALA A 19 -16.62 -1.67 7.60
CA ALA A 19 -16.70 -2.20 8.96
C ALA A 19 -17.14 -3.67 8.99
N LEU A 20 -18.10 -4.05 8.14
CA LEU A 20 -18.57 -5.42 8.04
C LEU A 20 -17.49 -6.35 7.47
N LEU A 21 -16.78 -5.94 6.42
CA LEU A 21 -15.64 -6.68 5.87
C LEU A 21 -14.54 -6.87 6.93
N HIS A 22 -14.25 -5.83 7.70
CA HIS A 22 -13.27 -5.90 8.79
C HIS A 22 -13.67 -6.91 9.88
N ALA A 23 -14.93 -6.90 10.30
CA ALA A 23 -15.44 -7.80 11.34
C ALA A 23 -15.57 -9.26 10.87
N LYS A 24 -15.93 -9.47 9.59
CA LYS A 24 -16.10 -10.79 8.98
C LYS A 24 -14.74 -11.50 8.75
N GLY A 25 -13.69 -10.73 8.48
CA GLY A 25 -12.45 -11.24 7.92
C GLY A 25 -12.61 -11.59 6.44
N GLU A 26 -11.61 -11.27 5.64
CA GLU A 26 -11.66 -11.45 4.19
C GLU A 26 -11.37 -12.91 3.82
N SER A 27 -12.24 -13.53 3.00
CA SER A 27 -11.97 -14.85 2.42
C SER A 27 -10.95 -14.76 1.28
N LEU A 28 -10.29 -15.88 0.95
CA LEU A 28 -9.32 -15.92 -0.15
C LEU A 28 -9.91 -15.46 -1.50
N GLN A 29 -11.17 -15.79 -1.78
CA GLN A 29 -11.83 -15.37 -3.02
C GLN A 29 -12.09 -13.86 -3.05
N GLU A 30 -12.50 -13.27 -1.92
CA GLU A 30 -12.67 -11.82 -1.79
C GLU A 30 -11.33 -11.10 -1.95
N LEU A 31 -10.26 -11.60 -1.33
CA LEU A 31 -8.90 -11.07 -1.49
C LEU A 31 -8.41 -11.10 -2.95
N LEU A 32 -8.68 -12.18 -3.68
CA LEU A 32 -8.32 -12.30 -5.09
C LEU A 32 -9.15 -11.34 -5.95
N GLY A 33 -10.45 -11.19 -5.67
CA GLY A 33 -11.30 -10.21 -6.34
C GLY A 33 -10.84 -8.77 -6.10
N PHE A 34 -10.47 -8.43 -4.86
CA PHE A 34 -9.86 -7.14 -4.54
C PHE A 34 -8.53 -6.95 -5.28
N HIS A 35 -7.70 -7.99 -5.33
CA HIS A 35 -6.44 -7.95 -6.05
C HIS A 35 -6.65 -7.64 -7.55
N ASP A 36 -7.59 -8.31 -8.20
CA ASP A 36 -7.89 -8.09 -9.62
C ASP A 36 -8.45 -6.70 -9.88
N ALA A 37 -9.40 -6.22 -9.07
CA ALA A 37 -9.92 -4.87 -9.16
C ALA A 37 -8.82 -3.80 -8.94
N LEU A 38 -7.90 -4.05 -8.00
CA LEU A 38 -6.74 -3.18 -7.77
C LEU A 38 -5.78 -3.21 -8.96
N ARG A 39 -5.52 -4.37 -9.56
CA ARG A 39 -4.61 -4.49 -10.71
C ARG A 39 -5.08 -3.68 -11.92
N GLU A 40 -6.38 -3.51 -12.12
CA GLU A 40 -6.94 -2.66 -13.19
C GLU A 40 -6.69 -1.17 -12.94
N ARG A 41 -6.62 -0.76 -11.66
CA ARG A 41 -6.50 0.65 -11.24
C ARG A 41 -5.08 1.04 -10.83
N CYS A 42 -4.19 0.08 -10.60
CA CYS A 42 -2.80 0.32 -10.21
C CYS A 42 -1.91 0.73 -11.39
N PHE A 43 -1.04 1.73 -11.16
CA PHE A 43 -0.05 2.16 -12.14
C PHE A 43 0.99 1.05 -12.38
N ARG A 44 1.28 0.76 -13.66
CA ARG A 44 2.28 -0.23 -14.05
C ARG A 44 3.66 0.41 -14.14
N VAL A 45 4.56 0.04 -13.22
CA VAL A 45 5.96 0.46 -13.26
C VAL A 45 6.76 -0.59 -14.06
N ARG A 46 7.45 -0.14 -15.12
CA ARG A 46 8.37 -1.02 -15.84
C ARG A 46 9.63 -1.22 -14.98
N PRO A 47 10.04 -2.47 -14.72
CA PRO A 47 11.26 -2.73 -13.97
C PRO A 47 12.47 -2.21 -14.77
N PRO A 48 13.46 -1.57 -14.11
CA PRO A 48 14.69 -1.20 -14.79
C PRO A 48 15.43 -2.46 -15.28
N ALA A 49 16.16 -2.32 -16.39
CA ALA A 49 17.04 -3.38 -16.90
C ALA A 49 18.27 -3.52 -15.99
N ALA A 50 18.08 -4.18 -14.85
CA ALA A 50 19.12 -4.51 -13.89
C ALA A 50 19.34 -6.04 -13.86
N ALA A 51 20.55 -6.46 -13.49
CA ALA A 51 20.85 -7.88 -13.31
C ALA A 51 20.04 -8.52 -12.16
N ALA A 52 19.65 -7.71 -11.17
CA ALA A 52 18.85 -8.13 -10.02
C ALA A 52 17.36 -7.81 -10.19
N ARG A 53 16.49 -8.70 -9.68
CA ARG A 53 15.03 -8.50 -9.68
C ARG A 53 14.66 -7.32 -8.74
N PRO A 54 13.76 -6.42 -9.16
CA PRO A 54 13.31 -5.33 -8.29
C PRO A 54 12.55 -5.82 -7.05
N VAL A 55 12.75 -5.12 -5.93
CA VAL A 55 12.05 -5.37 -4.66
C VAL A 55 11.06 -4.23 -4.39
N VAL A 56 9.80 -4.57 -4.10
CA VAL A 56 8.76 -3.59 -3.74
C VAL A 56 8.55 -3.60 -2.23
N LEU A 57 8.78 -2.46 -1.58
CA LEU A 57 8.60 -2.28 -0.14
C LEU A 57 7.38 -1.40 0.13
N ALA A 58 6.38 -1.98 0.81
CA ALA A 58 5.19 -1.26 1.24
C ALA A 58 5.43 -0.58 2.59
N THR A 59 5.37 0.76 2.65
CA THR A 59 5.40 1.50 3.91
C THR A 59 4.02 2.10 4.19
N ARG A 60 3.24 1.39 5.02
CA ARG A 60 1.85 1.79 5.37
C ARG A 60 1.67 2.14 6.85
N ARG A 61 2.71 2.00 7.67
CA ARG A 61 2.69 2.37 9.09
C ARG A 61 3.95 3.17 9.43
N GLY A 62 3.76 4.40 9.89
CA GLY A 62 4.70 4.98 10.84
C GLY A 62 4.62 4.15 12.11
N THR A 63 5.70 3.49 12.47
CA THR A 63 5.86 2.86 13.77
C THR A 63 5.78 3.97 14.82
N ARG A 64 4.69 4.02 15.60
CA ARG A 64 4.49 5.07 16.63
C ARG A 64 5.60 5.06 17.69
N ASP A 65 6.14 3.87 17.99
CA ASP A 65 7.08 3.65 19.10
C ASP A 65 8.48 3.19 18.67
N GLN A 66 8.72 3.04 17.36
CA GLN A 66 10.01 2.58 16.82
C GLN A 66 10.37 3.36 15.56
N PRO A 67 11.66 3.55 15.22
CA PRO A 67 12.02 4.15 13.94
C PRO A 67 11.63 3.22 12.79
N ASN A 68 11.04 3.79 11.73
CA ASN A 68 10.76 3.04 10.51
C ASN A 68 12.08 2.70 9.81
N LEU A 69 12.49 1.43 9.84
CA LEU A 69 13.74 0.95 9.24
C LEU A 69 13.62 0.64 7.74
N THR A 70 12.43 0.77 7.14
CA THR A 70 12.20 0.51 5.71
C THR A 70 13.11 1.35 4.80
N PRO A 71 13.36 2.65 5.06
CA PRO A 71 14.31 3.44 4.28
C PRO A 71 15.75 2.92 4.38
N LEU A 72 16.18 2.47 5.57
CA LEU A 72 17.53 1.92 5.76
C LEU A 72 17.72 0.60 5.01
N LEU A 73 16.71 -0.29 5.07
CA LEU A 73 16.69 -1.52 4.29
C LEU A 73 16.74 -1.24 2.78
N ALA A 74 15.97 -0.27 2.30
CA ALA A 74 15.96 0.12 0.89
C ALA A 74 17.32 0.66 0.43
N LEU A 75 17.96 1.51 1.24
CA LEU A 75 19.29 2.03 0.94
C LEU A 75 20.35 0.93 0.90
N LEU A 76 20.28 -0.05 1.82
CA LEU A 76 21.20 -1.19 1.82
C LEU A 76 21.05 -2.02 0.54
N LEU A 77 19.82 -2.38 0.16
CA LEU A 77 19.53 -3.13 -1.06
C LEU A 77 19.97 -2.38 -2.33
N ALA A 78 19.73 -1.06 -2.38
CA ALA A 78 20.17 -0.23 -3.49
C ALA A 78 21.71 -0.21 -3.62
N ARG A 79 22.45 -0.22 -2.51
CA ARG A 79 23.93 -0.32 -2.52
C ARG A 79 24.45 -1.65 -3.05
N PHE A 80 23.68 -2.73 -2.94
CA PHE A 80 24.00 -4.02 -3.55
C PHE A 80 23.55 -4.14 -5.02
N GLY A 81 23.11 -3.04 -5.63
CA GLY A 81 22.67 -3.02 -7.04
C GLY A 81 21.28 -3.62 -7.26
N VAL A 82 20.50 -3.83 -6.18
CA VAL A 82 19.12 -4.29 -6.28
C VAL A 82 18.20 -3.09 -6.48
N PRO A 83 17.40 -3.04 -7.55
CA PRO A 83 16.41 -1.97 -7.72
C PRO A 83 15.34 -2.06 -6.62
N VAL A 84 15.07 -0.97 -5.92
CA VAL A 84 14.06 -0.93 -4.86
C VAL A 84 13.00 0.11 -5.19
N LEU A 85 11.73 -0.29 -5.12
CA LEU A 85 10.58 0.61 -5.22
C LEU A 85 9.89 0.67 -3.86
N ILE A 86 9.85 1.85 -3.26
CA ILE A 86 9.11 2.09 -2.02
C ILE A 86 7.77 2.72 -2.38
N HIS A 87 6.66 2.16 -1.89
CA HIS A 87 5.35 2.77 -1.99
C HIS A 87 4.75 2.98 -0.61
N GLY A 88 4.24 4.18 -0.35
CA GLY A 88 3.67 4.53 0.95
C GLY A 88 2.85 5.80 0.89
N THR A 89 2.14 6.07 1.99
CA THR A 89 1.33 7.28 2.14
C THR A 89 2.25 8.46 2.46
N LEU A 90 2.26 9.50 1.62
CA LEU A 90 3.03 10.72 1.83
C LEU A 90 2.50 11.59 2.97
N ALA A 91 1.25 11.37 3.40
CA ALA A 91 0.60 12.16 4.45
C ALA A 91 -0.25 11.27 5.36
N GLY A 92 0.16 11.24 6.63
CA GLY A 92 -0.68 10.90 7.78
C GLY A 92 -0.16 11.76 8.92
N GLU A 93 -1.01 12.64 9.45
CA GLU A 93 -0.66 13.55 10.54
C GLU A 93 -0.17 12.79 11.79
N ALA A 94 1.15 12.65 11.95
CA ALA A 94 1.84 12.59 13.24
C ALA A 94 3.34 12.77 13.01
N PRO A 95 4.03 13.55 13.86
CA PRO A 95 5.30 14.16 13.51
C PRO A 95 6.43 13.13 13.54
N LEU A 96 7.36 13.26 12.58
CA LEU A 96 8.67 12.65 12.63
C LEU A 96 9.46 13.25 13.81
N THR A 97 9.19 12.83 15.04
CA THR A 97 9.99 13.25 16.20
C THR A 97 11.02 12.19 16.53
N CYS A 98 12.24 12.36 16.01
CA CYS A 98 13.43 11.93 16.72
C CYS A 98 13.64 12.92 17.88
N ARG A 99 13.51 12.47 19.13
CA ARG A 99 14.12 13.15 20.25
C ARG A 99 15.45 12.45 20.57
N SER A 100 16.52 13.24 20.50
CA SER A 100 17.88 12.92 20.94
C SER A 100 17.94 12.67 22.43
#